data_AF-A0A150WQB5-F1
#
_entry.id   AF-A0A150WQB5-F1
#
_cell.length_a   1.000
_cell.length_b   1.000
_cell.length_c   1.000
_cell.angle_alpha   90.00
_cell.angle_beta   90.00
_cell.angle_gamma   90.00
#
_symmetry.space_group_name_H-M   'P 1'
#
loop_
_entity.id
_entity.type
_entity.pdbx_description
1 polymer ?
#
loop_
_entity_poly.entity_id
_entity_poly.type
_entity_poly.pdbx_seq_one_letter_code
_entity_poly.pdbx_strand_id
1 'polypeptide(L)'
;MIQCPRCGIQVTELHPVEPDLIAKLQAAGEANLPPQVCAGCISDLRRTLAATSGGVLMQQERAKEQHRQQLWKSRVLLVKKARLCMSQKLYADAAVNYEKYLKILDIVFDVKKGERLKPEAFKDTARTTELTVVASVYWDLLRIYDTHEKYGDRMANAAKQLALFIQFTPIYPDIIRKAESFQKSAKNPQIVKQFLKLSDKERPRCFIATSAFANPQSPEVLSLREFRDFTLRNSKAGRRFIAVYYRISPRVACLLDKHTWLKPAVRAFLRFMIKCVS
;
A
#
# COMPACT_ATOMS: atom_id res chain seq x y z
N MET A 1 13.05 -5.32 66.54
CA MET A 1 12.66 -4.60 65.29
C MET A 1 13.93 -4.18 64.59
N ILE A 2 13.97 -4.31 63.26
CA ILE A 2 15.14 -4.04 62.42
C ILE A 2 14.85 -2.78 61.61
N GLN A 3 15.83 -1.90 61.45
CA GLN A 3 15.68 -0.71 60.62
C GLN A 3 15.95 -1.04 59.14
N CYS A 4 15.02 -0.69 58.24
CA CYS A 4 15.21 -0.89 56.81
C CYS A 4 16.33 0.03 56.28
N PRO A 5 17.38 -0.51 55.61
CA PRO A 5 18.51 0.30 55.15
C PRO A 5 18.17 1.25 53.99
N ARG A 6 16.98 1.09 53.37
CA ARG A 6 16.52 1.95 52.27
C ARG A 6 15.59 3.08 52.72
N CYS A 7 14.59 2.78 53.56
CA CYS A 7 13.58 3.77 53.98
C CYS A 7 13.69 4.20 55.44
N GLY A 8 14.57 3.59 56.25
CA GLY A 8 14.78 3.96 57.65
C GLY A 8 13.67 3.54 58.62
N ILE A 9 12.60 2.90 58.14
CA ILE A 9 11.45 2.46 58.95
C ILE A 9 11.79 1.19 59.74
N GLN A 10 11.28 1.06 60.96
CA GLN A 10 11.39 -0.16 61.76
C GLN A 10 10.41 -1.23 61.27
N VAL A 11 10.92 -2.43 60.99
CA VAL A 11 10.17 -3.57 60.45
C VAL A 11 10.52 -4.86 61.19
N THR A 12 9.71 -5.89 60.97
CA THR A 12 9.88 -7.23 61.57
C THR A 12 10.90 -8.08 60.83
N GLU A 13 11.00 -7.92 59.50
CA GLU A 13 11.87 -8.70 58.64
C GLU A 13 12.38 -7.90 57.43
N LEU A 14 13.52 -8.34 56.87
CA LEU A 14 14.09 -7.84 55.64
C LEU A 14 14.09 -8.98 54.60
N HIS A 15 13.89 -8.62 53.35
CA HIS A 15 13.90 -9.55 52.23
C HIS A 15 15.06 -9.25 51.30
N PRO A 16 15.72 -10.28 50.75
CA PRO A 16 16.79 -10.10 49.79
C PRO A 16 16.26 -9.46 48.51
N VAL A 17 17.03 -8.51 47.96
CA VAL A 17 16.75 -7.97 46.62
C VAL A 17 17.36 -8.93 45.61
N GLU A 18 16.54 -9.46 44.70
CA GLU A 18 16.98 -10.41 43.68
C GLU A 18 18.10 -9.81 42.80
N PRO A 19 19.18 -10.54 42.49
CA PRO A 19 20.28 -10.04 41.66
C PRO A 19 19.86 -9.49 40.29
N ASP A 20 18.85 -10.10 39.67
CA ASP A 20 18.27 -9.63 38.39
C ASP A 20 17.57 -8.27 38.53
N LEU A 21 16.88 -8.04 39.64
CA LEU A 21 16.24 -6.76 39.95
C LEU A 21 17.29 -5.67 40.21
N ILE A 22 18.38 -5.99 40.92
CA ILE A 22 19.51 -5.07 41.14
C ILE A 22 20.14 -4.66 39.81
N ALA A 23 20.46 -5.62 38.94
CA ALA A 23 21.08 -5.35 37.64
C ALA A 23 20.21 -4.44 36.76
N LYS A 24 18.89 -4.69 36.72
CA LYS A 24 17.94 -3.88 35.95
C LYS A 24 17.77 -2.45 36.49
N LEU A 25 17.78 -2.28 37.82
CA LEU A 25 17.68 -0.96 38.45
C LEU A 25 18.99 -0.17 38.32
N GLN A 26 20.14 -0.83 38.42
CA GLN A 26 21.44 -0.22 38.15
C GLN A 26 21.54 0.27 36.70
N ALA A 27 21.06 -0.52 35.74
CA ALA A 27 20.95 -0.11 34.34
C ALA A 27 19.98 1.08 34.13
N ALA A 28 19.03 1.27 35.04
CA ALA A 28 18.10 2.40 35.06
C ALA A 28 18.64 3.63 35.84
N GLY A 29 19.88 3.57 36.37
CA GLY A 29 20.54 4.68 37.05
C GLY A 29 20.44 4.68 38.59
N GLU A 30 19.85 3.64 39.20
CA GLU A 30 19.83 3.46 40.67
C GLU A 30 21.13 2.79 41.15
N ALA A 31 22.02 3.55 41.78
CA ALA A 31 23.27 3.04 42.37
C ALA A 31 23.12 2.77 43.87
N ASN A 32 23.97 1.89 44.42
CA ASN A 32 24.08 1.60 45.86
C ASN A 32 22.81 1.02 46.52
N LEU A 33 22.11 0.12 45.82
CA LEU A 33 20.97 -0.60 46.40
C LEU A 33 21.45 -1.56 47.51
N PRO A 34 20.89 -1.49 48.73
CA PRO A 34 21.23 -2.42 49.80
C PRO A 34 20.78 -3.85 49.45
N PRO A 35 21.52 -4.88 49.91
CA PRO A 35 21.27 -6.28 49.54
C PRO A 35 19.94 -6.83 50.10
N GLN A 36 19.40 -6.21 51.15
CA GLN A 36 18.12 -6.58 51.75
C GLN A 36 17.33 -5.32 52.13
N VAL A 37 16.01 -5.34 51.92
CA VAL A 37 15.10 -4.23 52.25
C VAL A 37 13.75 -4.74 52.76
N CYS A 38 12.92 -3.87 53.32
CA CYS A 38 11.57 -4.27 53.75
C CYS A 38 10.63 -4.57 52.55
N ALA A 39 9.54 -5.29 52.81
CA ALA A 39 8.56 -5.68 51.78
C ALA A 39 8.00 -4.48 50.98
N GLY A 40 7.73 -3.36 51.65
CA GLY A 40 7.28 -2.12 51.01
C GLY A 40 8.32 -1.59 50.01
N CYS A 41 9.60 -1.56 50.41
CA CYS A 41 10.69 -1.15 49.55
C CYS A 41 10.88 -2.07 48.34
N ILE A 42 10.74 -3.40 48.49
CA ILE A 42 10.79 -4.32 47.34
C ILE A 42 9.66 -4.04 46.36
N SER A 43 8.43 -3.85 46.87
CA SER A 43 7.26 -3.54 46.03
C SER A 43 7.46 -2.24 45.25
N ASP A 44 7.98 -1.20 45.92
CA ASP A 44 8.27 0.09 45.29
C ASP A 44 9.37 -0.02 44.23
N LEU A 45 10.46 -0.74 44.50
CA LEU A 45 11.54 -0.97 43.53
C LEU A 45 11.04 -1.69 42.27
N ARG A 46 10.20 -2.72 42.43
CA ARG A 46 9.56 -3.43 41.30
C ARG A 46 8.64 -2.51 40.50
N ARG A 47 7.89 -1.63 41.19
CA ARG A 47 7.01 -0.64 40.54
C ARG A 47 7.81 0.41 39.76
N THR A 48 8.88 0.94 40.33
CA THR A 48 9.78 1.89 39.66
C THR A 48 10.39 1.27 38.41
N LEU A 49 10.91 0.04 38.51
CA LEU A 49 11.46 -0.66 37.34
C LEU A 49 10.40 -0.85 36.26
N ALA A 50 9.19 -1.30 36.62
CA ALA A 50 8.09 -1.49 35.67
C ALA A 50 7.67 -0.18 34.99
N ALA A 51 7.66 0.94 35.71
CA ALA A 51 7.39 2.27 35.17
C ALA A 51 8.47 2.72 34.18
N THR A 52 9.74 2.45 34.48
CA THR A 52 10.88 2.82 33.63
C THR A 52 10.97 1.95 32.37
N SER A 53 10.84 0.62 32.49
CA SER A 53 10.94 -0.29 31.34
C SER A 53 9.69 -0.27 30.46
N GLY A 54 8.49 -0.21 31.04
CA GLY A 54 7.23 -0.13 30.28
C GLY A 54 6.97 1.27 29.69
N GLY A 55 7.34 2.32 30.42
CA GLY A 55 7.19 3.71 29.99
C GLY A 55 8.09 4.06 28.80
N VAL A 56 9.36 3.62 28.81
CA VAL A 56 10.30 3.85 27.71
C VAL A 56 9.86 3.15 26.43
N LEU A 57 9.41 1.89 26.51
CA LEU A 57 8.91 1.15 25.34
C LEU A 57 7.69 1.85 24.71
N MET A 58 6.71 2.23 25.54
CA MET A 58 5.52 2.97 25.11
C MET A 58 5.87 4.35 24.52
N GLN A 59 6.85 5.07 25.09
CA GLN A 59 7.30 6.36 24.56
C GLN A 59 8.01 6.19 23.22
N GLN A 60 8.81 5.13 23.04
CA GLN A 60 9.43 4.80 21.76
C GLN A 60 8.38 4.42 20.71
N GLU A 61 7.36 3.64 21.06
CA GLU A 61 6.26 3.29 20.16
C GLU A 61 5.46 4.53 19.75
N ARG A 62 5.10 5.39 20.72
CA ARG A 62 4.44 6.68 20.44
C ARG A 62 5.29 7.59 19.56
N ALA A 63 6.59 7.67 19.81
CA ALA A 63 7.51 8.45 18.98
C ALA A 63 7.57 7.90 17.54
N LYS A 64 7.63 6.57 17.37
CA LYS A 64 7.55 5.91 16.05
C LYS A 64 6.24 6.21 15.34
N GLU A 65 5.11 6.16 16.06
CA GLU A 65 3.80 6.50 15.51
C GLU A 65 3.69 7.98 15.11
N GLN A 66 4.13 8.88 15.97
CA GLN A 66 4.18 10.32 15.68
C GLN A 66 5.05 10.61 14.46
N HIS A 67 6.20 9.96 14.36
CA HIS A 67 7.09 10.08 13.20
C HIS A 67 6.40 9.60 11.91
N ARG A 68 5.73 8.44 11.93
CA ARG A 68 4.94 7.95 10.77
C ARG A 68 3.83 8.93 10.39
N GLN A 69 3.14 9.51 11.36
CA GLN A 69 2.10 10.52 11.10
C GLN A 69 2.66 11.80 10.48
N GLN A 70 3.83 12.26 10.94
CA GLN A 70 4.51 13.43 10.36
C GLN A 70 4.94 13.17 8.91
N LEU A 71 5.54 12.01 8.63
CA LEU A 71 5.88 11.60 7.26
C LEU A 71 4.65 11.50 6.36
N TRP A 72 3.55 10.93 6.86
CA TRP A 72 2.30 10.88 6.13
C TRP A 72 1.82 12.29 5.75
N LYS A 73 1.83 13.24 6.68
CA LYS A 73 1.41 14.63 6.39
C LYS A 73 2.28 15.31 5.32
N SER A 74 3.59 15.10 5.35
CA SER A 74 4.52 15.77 4.42
C SER A 74 4.58 15.16 3.02
N ARG A 75 4.13 13.90 2.84
CA ARG A 75 4.22 13.15 1.56
C ARG A 75 3.66 13.89 0.34
N VAL A 76 2.58 14.65 0.52
CA VAL A 76 1.87 15.34 -0.58
C VAL A 76 2.75 16.45 -1.17
N LEU A 77 3.58 17.10 -0.35
CA LEU A 77 4.51 18.14 -0.81
C LEU A 77 5.57 17.58 -1.76
N LEU A 78 6.02 16.34 -1.55
CA LEU A 78 6.98 15.68 -2.44
C LEU A 78 6.39 15.47 -3.83
N VAL A 79 5.15 14.98 -3.92
CA VAL A 79 4.45 14.80 -5.21
C VAL A 79 4.24 16.16 -5.91
N LYS A 80 3.85 17.20 -5.16
CA LYS A 80 3.71 18.56 -5.72
C LYS A 80 5.04 19.08 -6.27
N LYS A 81 6.13 18.94 -5.51
CA LYS A 81 7.48 19.35 -5.94
C LYS A 81 7.94 18.56 -7.16
N ALA A 82 7.72 17.25 -7.19
CA ALA A 82 8.06 16.41 -8.33
C ALA A 82 7.32 16.85 -9.61
N ARG A 83 6.03 17.16 -9.52
CA ARG A 83 5.25 17.66 -10.66
C ARG A 83 5.70 19.03 -11.16
N LEU A 84 6.11 19.91 -10.24
CA LEU A 84 6.74 21.19 -10.61
C LEU A 84 8.04 20.95 -11.38
N CYS A 85 8.93 20.10 -10.86
CA CYS A 85 10.15 19.70 -11.56
C CYS A 85 9.86 19.10 -12.95
N MET A 86 8.82 18.27 -13.08
CA MET A 86 8.38 17.74 -14.38
C MET A 86 8.00 18.84 -15.37
N SER A 87 7.23 19.85 -14.94
CA SER A 87 6.87 21.00 -15.80
C SER A 87 8.08 21.83 -16.24
N GLN A 88 9.13 21.86 -15.41
CA GLN A 88 10.40 22.54 -15.68
C GLN A 88 11.42 21.65 -16.41
N LYS A 89 11.05 20.41 -16.77
CA LYS A 89 11.94 19.40 -17.39
C LYS A 89 13.14 18.99 -16.52
N LEU A 90 13.08 19.23 -15.21
CA LEU A 90 14.07 18.80 -14.23
C LEU A 90 13.81 17.34 -13.79
N TYR A 91 14.04 16.40 -14.71
CA TYR A 91 13.63 15.00 -14.54
C TYR A 91 14.36 14.27 -13.40
N ALA A 92 15.64 14.57 -13.16
CA ALA A 92 16.41 13.97 -12.07
C ALA A 92 15.82 14.37 -10.70
N ASP A 93 15.54 15.67 -10.50
CA ASP A 93 14.93 16.17 -9.28
C ASP A 93 13.50 15.65 -9.09
N ALA A 94 12.73 15.53 -10.18
CA ALA A 94 11.42 14.91 -10.15
C ALA A 94 11.51 13.46 -9.66
N ALA A 95 12.47 12.67 -10.19
CA ALA A 95 12.69 11.29 -9.78
C ALA A 95 13.00 11.19 -8.28
N VAL A 96 13.90 12.03 -7.77
CA VAL A 96 14.29 12.03 -6.35
C VAL A 96 13.08 12.31 -5.45
N ASN A 97 12.21 13.26 -5.82
CA ASN A 97 11.03 13.56 -5.02
C ASN A 97 9.99 12.44 -5.07
N TYR A 98 9.81 11.80 -6.23
CA TYR A 98 8.94 10.63 -6.37
C TYR A 98 9.46 9.40 -5.59
N GLU A 99 10.76 9.11 -5.67
CA GLU A 99 11.40 8.03 -4.91
C GLU A 99 11.28 8.28 -3.39
N LYS A 100 11.46 9.52 -2.93
CA LYS A 100 11.23 9.89 -1.51
C LYS A 100 9.78 9.69 -1.08
N TYR A 101 8.82 10.04 -1.95
CA TYR A 101 7.41 9.81 -1.68
C TYR A 101 7.12 8.31 -1.50
N LEU A 102 7.60 7.46 -2.42
CA LEU A 102 7.44 6.00 -2.31
C LEU A 102 8.11 5.46 -1.04
N LYS A 103 9.28 5.98 -0.67
CA LYS A 103 9.98 5.58 0.55
C LYS A 103 9.21 5.93 1.82
N ILE A 104 8.50 7.06 1.84
CA ILE A 104 7.58 7.40 2.94
C ILE A 104 6.47 6.36 3.04
N LEU A 105 5.90 5.93 1.91
CA LEU A 105 4.86 4.90 1.93
C LEU A 105 5.39 3.58 2.48
N ASP A 106 6.58 3.15 2.07
CA ASP A 106 7.21 1.95 2.63
C ASP A 106 7.31 2.01 4.16
N ILE A 107 7.70 3.17 4.72
CA ILE A 107 7.82 3.37 6.18
C ILE A 107 6.44 3.40 6.86
N VAL A 108 5.47 4.12 6.27
CA VAL A 108 4.12 4.27 6.84
C VAL A 108 3.34 2.95 6.84
N PHE A 109 3.57 2.10 5.84
CA PHE A 109 2.93 0.78 5.71
C PHE A 109 3.80 -0.38 6.23
N ASP A 110 4.92 -0.09 6.89
CA ASP A 110 5.83 -1.08 7.48
C ASP A 110 6.27 -2.18 6.49
N VAL A 111 6.62 -1.76 5.27
CA VAL A 111 7.09 -2.66 4.21
C VAL A 111 8.47 -3.18 4.58
N LYS A 112 8.59 -4.52 4.70
CA LYS A 112 9.84 -5.18 5.11
C LYS A 112 10.95 -4.98 4.08
N LYS A 113 12.20 -5.06 4.54
CA LYS A 113 13.38 -4.98 3.67
C LYS A 113 13.33 -6.08 2.61
N GLY A 114 13.46 -5.68 1.34
CA GLY A 114 13.38 -6.60 0.20
C GLY A 114 11.96 -6.80 -0.36
N GLU A 115 10.93 -6.42 0.41
CA GLU A 115 9.56 -6.39 -0.10
C GLU A 115 9.29 -5.10 -0.89
N ARG A 116 8.09 -5.05 -1.47
CA ARG A 116 7.57 -3.89 -2.21
C ARG A 116 6.17 -3.60 -1.73
N LEU A 117 5.83 -2.32 -1.72
CA LEU A 117 4.48 -1.85 -1.45
C LEU A 117 3.48 -2.52 -2.40
N LYS A 118 2.38 -3.04 -1.86
CA LYS A 118 1.32 -3.68 -2.65
C LYS A 118 -0.01 -2.95 -2.47
N PRO A 119 -0.94 -3.02 -3.44
CA PRO A 119 -2.24 -2.35 -3.34
C PRO A 119 -3.06 -2.77 -2.11
N GLU A 120 -2.86 -3.97 -1.58
CA GLU A 120 -3.55 -4.49 -0.40
C GLU A 120 -3.26 -3.68 0.87
N ALA A 121 -2.16 -2.94 0.91
CA ALA A 121 -1.84 -2.04 2.02
C ALA A 121 -2.85 -0.87 2.14
N PHE A 122 -3.60 -0.56 1.08
CA PHE A 122 -4.50 0.59 0.98
C PHE A 122 -5.99 0.25 1.17
N LYS A 123 -6.31 -0.91 1.77
CA LYS A 123 -7.68 -1.43 1.90
C LYS A 123 -8.63 -0.53 2.73
N ASP A 124 -8.10 0.36 3.56
CA ASP A 124 -8.90 1.38 4.25
C ASP A 124 -9.43 2.42 3.25
N THR A 125 -10.75 2.66 3.28
CA THR A 125 -11.43 3.67 2.46
C THR A 125 -10.73 5.03 2.47
N ALA A 126 -10.14 5.45 3.60
CA ALA A 126 -9.42 6.72 3.72
C ALA A 126 -8.15 6.80 2.86
N ARG A 127 -7.61 5.66 2.41
CA ARG A 127 -6.33 5.56 1.69
C ARG A 127 -6.49 5.11 0.23
N THR A 128 -7.71 4.80 -0.23
CA THR A 128 -7.95 4.35 -1.61
C THR A 128 -7.65 5.42 -2.66
N THR A 129 -7.79 6.70 -2.32
CA THR A 129 -7.39 7.82 -3.18
C THR A 129 -5.88 7.86 -3.44
N GLU A 130 -5.09 7.39 -2.48
CA GLU A 130 -3.62 7.33 -2.57
C GLU A 130 -3.17 6.33 -3.64
N LEU A 131 -3.95 5.28 -3.94
CA LEU A 131 -3.64 4.34 -5.03
C LEU A 131 -3.50 5.07 -6.37
N THR A 132 -4.37 6.05 -6.63
CA THR A 132 -4.32 6.89 -7.84
C THR A 132 -3.05 7.73 -7.87
N VAL A 133 -2.63 8.27 -6.72
CA VAL A 133 -1.39 9.04 -6.59
C VAL A 133 -0.20 8.13 -6.89
N VAL A 134 -0.11 6.96 -6.25
CA VAL A 134 0.96 5.97 -6.47
C VAL A 134 1.04 5.54 -7.93
N ALA A 135 -0.10 5.23 -8.57
CA ALA A 135 -0.13 4.91 -9.99
C ALA A 135 0.37 6.08 -10.86
N SER A 136 -0.04 7.32 -10.56
CA SER A 136 0.47 8.49 -11.30
C SER A 136 1.98 8.69 -11.12
N VAL A 137 2.51 8.41 -9.92
CA VAL A 137 3.95 8.49 -9.63
C VAL A 137 4.72 7.45 -10.43
N TYR A 138 4.28 6.19 -10.45
CA TYR A 138 4.97 5.16 -11.23
C TYR A 138 4.89 5.40 -12.74
N TRP A 139 3.80 5.98 -13.24
CA TRP A 139 3.70 6.42 -14.63
C TRP A 139 4.72 7.51 -14.97
N ASP A 140 4.91 8.49 -14.09
CA ASP A 140 5.91 9.54 -14.28
C ASP A 140 7.33 8.99 -14.20
N LEU A 141 7.63 8.13 -13.22
CA LEU A 141 8.93 7.47 -13.08
C LEU A 141 9.27 6.61 -14.30
N LEU A 142 8.30 5.86 -14.84
CA LEU A 142 8.48 5.09 -16.07
C LEU A 142 8.96 5.99 -17.22
N ARG A 143 8.34 7.16 -17.39
CA ARG A 143 8.73 8.12 -18.44
C ARG A 143 10.08 8.79 -18.15
N ILE A 144 10.36 9.13 -16.90
CA ILE A 144 11.64 9.71 -16.49
C ILE A 144 12.79 8.73 -16.76
N TYR A 145 12.63 7.47 -16.40
CA TYR A 145 13.71 6.48 -16.58
C TYR A 145 13.89 6.05 -18.04
N ASP A 146 12.91 6.27 -18.91
CA ASP A 146 13.08 6.07 -20.35
C ASP A 146 14.11 7.05 -20.98
N THR A 147 14.52 8.09 -20.26
CA THR A 147 15.48 9.09 -20.78
C THR A 147 16.85 8.50 -21.15
N HIS A 148 17.27 7.38 -20.53
CA HIS A 148 18.59 6.76 -20.78
C HIS A 148 18.59 5.26 -20.44
N GLU A 149 19.27 4.43 -21.24
CA GLU A 149 19.32 2.96 -21.11
C GLU A 149 19.83 2.47 -19.74
N LYS A 150 20.82 3.15 -19.16
CA LYS A 150 21.31 2.91 -17.78
C LYS A 150 20.22 2.83 -16.69
N TYR A 151 19.04 3.39 -16.92
CA TYR A 151 17.92 3.33 -15.97
C TYR A 151 16.91 2.21 -16.29
N GLY A 152 17.21 1.32 -17.24
CA GLY A 152 16.31 0.26 -17.70
C GLY A 152 15.74 -0.59 -16.57
N ASP A 153 16.56 -1.00 -15.59
CA ASP A 153 16.08 -1.76 -14.44
C ASP A 153 15.11 -0.96 -13.56
N ARG A 154 15.38 0.33 -13.36
CA ARG A 154 14.47 1.22 -12.60
C ARG A 154 13.17 1.43 -13.36
N MET A 155 13.23 1.61 -14.68
CA MET A 155 12.08 1.72 -15.56
C MET A 155 11.23 0.45 -15.53
N ALA A 156 11.85 -0.73 -15.63
CA ALA A 156 11.17 -2.02 -15.57
C ALA A 156 10.50 -2.26 -14.22
N ASN A 157 11.14 -1.83 -13.13
CA ASN A 157 10.54 -1.90 -11.79
C ASN A 157 9.34 -0.95 -11.66
N ALA A 158 9.46 0.29 -12.14
CA ALA A 158 8.34 1.24 -12.17
C ALA A 158 7.17 0.71 -13.01
N ALA A 159 7.44 0.12 -14.17
CA ALA A 159 6.45 -0.54 -15.03
C ALA A 159 5.71 -1.68 -14.33
N LYS A 160 6.43 -2.59 -13.65
CA LYS A 160 5.83 -3.70 -12.90
C LYS A 160 4.93 -3.19 -11.78
N GLN A 161 5.40 -2.21 -11.01
CA GLN A 161 4.61 -1.62 -9.94
C GLN A 161 3.40 -0.86 -10.48
N LEU A 162 3.54 -0.10 -11.57
CA LEU A 162 2.42 0.57 -12.22
C LEU A 162 1.32 -0.42 -12.59
N ALA A 163 1.66 -1.54 -13.23
CA ALA A 163 0.70 -2.57 -13.62
C ALA A 163 -0.09 -3.14 -12.42
N LEU A 164 0.58 -3.33 -11.28
CA LEU A 164 -0.07 -3.82 -10.05
C LEU A 164 -1.07 -2.81 -9.48
N PHE A 165 -0.71 -1.53 -9.44
CA PHE A 165 -1.54 -0.49 -8.80
C PHE A 165 -2.68 -0.01 -9.71
N ILE A 166 -2.41 0.15 -10.99
CA ILE A 166 -3.27 0.92 -11.89
C ILE A 166 -4.68 0.35 -12.06
N GLN A 167 -4.83 -0.97 -11.99
CA GLN A 167 -6.12 -1.69 -12.05
C GLN A 167 -7.12 -1.30 -10.94
N PHE A 168 -6.62 -0.75 -9.84
CA PHE A 168 -7.43 -0.30 -8.71
C PHE A 168 -7.76 1.20 -8.77
N THR A 169 -7.35 1.88 -9.84
CA THR A 169 -7.47 3.34 -9.96
C THR A 169 -8.41 3.74 -11.09
N PRO A 170 -9.10 4.90 -10.95
CA PRO A 170 -9.88 5.47 -12.03
C PRO A 170 -9.01 5.94 -13.21
N ILE A 171 -7.71 6.14 -13.05
CA ILE A 171 -6.89 6.62 -14.18
C ILE A 171 -6.46 5.50 -15.14
N TYR A 172 -6.94 4.25 -14.96
CA TYR A 172 -6.52 3.10 -15.76
C TYR A 172 -6.62 3.31 -17.28
N PRO A 173 -7.79 3.62 -17.87
CA PRO A 173 -7.93 3.69 -19.33
C PRO A 173 -7.07 4.79 -19.93
N ASP A 174 -6.98 5.93 -19.24
CA ASP A 174 -6.20 7.07 -19.71
C ASP A 174 -4.71 6.76 -19.71
N ILE A 175 -4.20 6.07 -18.70
CA ILE A 175 -2.79 5.68 -18.65
C ILE A 175 -2.49 4.59 -19.67
N ILE A 176 -3.38 3.62 -19.89
CA ILE A 176 -3.19 2.62 -20.96
C ILE A 176 -3.12 3.31 -22.33
N ARG A 177 -4.07 4.20 -22.64
CA ARG A 177 -4.08 4.96 -23.90
C ARG A 177 -2.80 5.80 -24.07
N LYS A 178 -2.35 6.45 -22.99
CA LYS A 178 -1.08 7.19 -22.96
C LYS A 178 0.13 6.27 -23.15
N ALA A 179 0.12 5.08 -22.58
CA ALA A 179 1.19 4.10 -22.72
C ALA A 179 1.27 3.52 -24.13
N GLU A 180 0.15 3.22 -24.78
CA GLU A 180 0.10 2.80 -26.19
C GLU A 180 0.66 3.87 -27.12
N SER A 181 0.34 5.15 -26.86
CA SER A 181 0.91 6.26 -27.62
C SER A 181 2.41 6.42 -27.34
N PHE A 182 2.81 6.44 -26.06
CA PHE A 182 4.19 6.59 -25.64
C PHE A 182 5.09 5.45 -26.15
N GLN A 183 4.58 4.23 -26.25
CA GLN A 183 5.30 3.06 -26.75
C GLN A 183 5.85 3.24 -28.18
N LYS A 184 5.30 4.17 -28.97
CA LYS A 184 5.75 4.46 -30.33
C LYS A 184 7.01 5.33 -30.37
N SER A 185 7.24 6.15 -29.35
CA SER A 185 8.37 7.09 -29.26
C SER A 185 9.31 6.83 -28.08
N ALA A 186 9.04 5.80 -27.27
CA ALA A 186 9.88 5.40 -26.15
C ALA A 186 11.25 4.91 -26.61
N LYS A 187 12.30 5.21 -25.84
CA LYS A 187 13.65 4.66 -26.05
C LYS A 187 13.71 3.17 -25.71
N ASN A 188 12.90 2.72 -24.75
CA ASN A 188 12.81 1.32 -24.30
C ASN A 188 11.39 0.75 -24.53
N PRO A 189 10.94 0.60 -25.79
CA PRO A 189 9.57 0.19 -26.10
C PRO A 189 9.22 -1.21 -25.58
N GLN A 190 10.21 -2.09 -25.40
CA GLN A 190 10.04 -3.43 -24.82
C GLN A 190 9.53 -3.38 -23.38
N ILE A 191 9.97 -2.41 -22.57
CA ILE A 191 9.51 -2.26 -21.18
C ILE A 191 8.05 -1.76 -21.17
N VAL A 192 7.70 -0.84 -22.07
CA VAL A 192 6.33 -0.33 -22.19
C VAL A 192 5.38 -1.44 -22.68
N LYS A 193 5.80 -2.26 -23.66
CA LYS A 193 5.06 -3.46 -24.10
C LYS A 193 4.85 -4.44 -22.95
N GLN A 194 5.87 -4.66 -22.11
CA GLN A 194 5.75 -5.51 -20.94
C GLN A 194 4.75 -4.94 -19.93
N PHE A 195 4.79 -3.63 -19.66
CA PHE A 195 3.81 -2.94 -18.82
C PHE A 195 2.37 -3.16 -19.31
N LEU A 196 2.12 -2.94 -20.61
CA LEU A 196 0.80 -3.13 -21.22
C LEU A 196 0.32 -4.58 -21.04
N LYS A 197 1.19 -5.55 -21.32
CA LYS A 197 0.89 -6.99 -21.14
C LYS A 197 0.58 -7.35 -19.69
N LEU A 198 1.36 -6.85 -18.74
CA LEU A 198 1.12 -7.09 -17.31
C LEU A 198 -0.19 -6.46 -16.87
N SER A 199 -0.47 -5.23 -17.29
CA SER A 199 -1.70 -4.51 -16.94
C SER A 199 -2.95 -5.22 -17.44
N ASP A 200 -2.91 -5.81 -18.64
CA ASP A 200 -4.02 -6.62 -19.14
C ASP A 200 -4.20 -7.93 -18.37
N LYS A 201 -3.10 -8.61 -18.01
CA LYS A 201 -3.14 -9.85 -17.23
C LYS A 201 -3.76 -9.63 -15.85
N GLU A 202 -3.38 -8.55 -15.17
CA GLU A 202 -3.87 -8.23 -13.83
C GLU A 202 -5.31 -7.69 -13.85
N ARG A 203 -5.80 -7.14 -14.97
CA ARG A 203 -7.13 -6.54 -15.02
C ARG A 203 -8.24 -7.60 -14.82
N PRO A 204 -9.17 -7.38 -13.86
CA PRO A 204 -10.30 -8.28 -13.65
C PRO A 204 -11.14 -8.45 -14.92
N ARG A 205 -11.36 -9.70 -15.36
CA ARG A 205 -12.11 -10.03 -16.59
C ARG A 205 -13.62 -9.88 -16.40
N CYS A 206 -14.30 -9.24 -17.36
CA CYS A 206 -15.75 -9.39 -17.53
C CYS A 206 -16.03 -10.71 -18.26
N PHE A 207 -16.19 -11.81 -17.52
CA PHE A 207 -16.27 -13.18 -18.07
C PHE A 207 -17.32 -13.35 -19.16
N ILE A 208 -18.56 -12.93 -18.91
CA ILE A 208 -19.67 -13.07 -19.88
C ILE A 208 -19.38 -12.26 -21.15
N ALA A 209 -18.96 -11.00 -21.01
CA ALA A 209 -18.66 -10.14 -22.15
C ALA A 209 -17.47 -10.69 -22.97
N THR A 210 -16.42 -11.14 -22.28
CA THR A 210 -15.23 -11.71 -22.93
C THR A 210 -15.58 -12.99 -23.71
N SER A 211 -16.41 -13.87 -23.14
CA SER A 211 -16.91 -15.08 -23.82
C SER A 211 -17.81 -14.73 -25.03
N ALA A 212 -18.71 -13.75 -24.87
CA ALA A 212 -19.63 -13.33 -25.94
C ALA A 212 -18.88 -12.74 -27.14
N PHE A 213 -17.97 -11.79 -26.91
CA PHE A 213 -17.24 -11.08 -27.97
C PHE A 213 -15.98 -11.81 -28.45
N ALA A 214 -15.54 -12.87 -27.75
CA ALA A 214 -14.34 -13.67 -28.05
C ALA A 214 -13.03 -12.86 -28.14
N ASN A 215 -13.04 -11.60 -27.70
CA ASN A 215 -11.88 -10.73 -27.64
C ASN A 215 -11.94 -9.88 -26.35
N PRO A 216 -11.02 -10.08 -25.39
CA PRO A 216 -10.94 -9.25 -24.17
C PRO A 216 -10.73 -7.75 -24.43
N GLN A 217 -10.19 -7.41 -25.62
CA GLN A 217 -9.91 -6.06 -26.09
C GLN A 217 -10.96 -5.52 -27.06
N SER A 218 -12.12 -6.18 -27.21
CA SER A 218 -13.19 -5.59 -28.04
C SER A 218 -13.65 -4.27 -27.43
N PRO A 219 -14.01 -3.25 -28.26
CA PRO A 219 -14.52 -1.97 -27.76
C PRO A 219 -15.67 -2.16 -26.76
N GLU A 220 -16.59 -3.10 -27.01
CA GLU A 220 -17.70 -3.39 -26.12
C GLU A 220 -17.26 -3.93 -24.75
N VAL A 221 -16.28 -4.84 -24.73
CA VAL A 221 -15.74 -5.37 -23.47
C VAL A 221 -15.03 -4.27 -22.68
N LEU A 222 -14.31 -3.38 -23.36
CA LEU A 222 -13.65 -2.23 -22.73
C LEU A 222 -14.68 -1.27 -22.12
N SER A 223 -15.74 -0.89 -22.86
CA SER A 223 -16.81 -0.02 -22.34
C SER A 223 -17.50 -0.62 -21.11
N LEU A 224 -17.80 -1.93 -21.11
CA LEU A 224 -18.38 -2.59 -19.94
C LEU A 224 -17.44 -2.64 -18.74
N ARG A 225 -16.13 -2.81 -18.97
CA ARG A 225 -15.13 -2.74 -17.91
C ARG A 225 -15.02 -1.33 -17.34
N GLU A 226 -15.08 -0.30 -18.18
CA GLU A 226 -15.13 1.10 -17.75
C GLU A 226 -16.38 1.36 -16.90
N PHE A 227 -17.57 1.02 -17.38
CA PHE A 227 -18.80 1.17 -16.59
C PHE A 227 -18.71 0.46 -15.22
N ARG A 228 -18.14 -0.74 -15.18
CA ARG A 228 -17.88 -1.46 -13.92
C ARG A 228 -16.94 -0.70 -13.01
N ASP A 229 -15.82 -0.22 -13.55
CA ASP A 229 -14.72 0.36 -12.77
C ASP A 229 -15.05 1.80 -12.30
N PHE A 230 -15.78 2.58 -13.11
CA PHE A 230 -16.07 3.99 -12.86
C PHE A 230 -17.46 4.29 -12.32
N THR A 231 -18.44 3.45 -12.60
CA THR A 231 -19.82 3.72 -12.18
C THR A 231 -20.23 2.77 -11.07
N LEU A 232 -20.12 1.45 -11.30
CA LEU A 232 -20.56 0.46 -10.32
C LEU A 232 -19.67 0.42 -9.08
N ARG A 233 -18.34 0.50 -9.22
CA ARG A 233 -17.41 0.39 -8.08
C ARG A 233 -17.61 1.50 -7.03
N ASN A 234 -18.12 2.66 -7.43
CA ASN A 234 -18.29 3.83 -6.56
C ASN A 234 -19.43 3.68 -5.54
N SER A 235 -20.42 2.83 -5.80
CA SER A 235 -21.57 2.64 -4.89
C SER A 235 -21.52 1.32 -4.11
N LYS A 236 -22.12 1.29 -2.90
CA LYS A 236 -22.24 0.06 -2.09
C LYS A 236 -23.04 -1.03 -2.82
N ALA A 237 -24.07 -0.63 -3.58
CA ALA A 237 -24.89 -1.53 -4.38
C ALA A 237 -24.09 -2.09 -5.57
N GLY A 238 -23.36 -1.24 -6.30
CA GLY A 238 -22.56 -1.68 -7.43
C GLY A 238 -21.39 -2.57 -7.02
N ARG A 239 -20.74 -2.35 -5.87
CA ARG A 239 -19.74 -3.30 -5.33
C ARG A 239 -20.33 -4.68 -5.02
N ARG A 240 -21.55 -4.75 -4.48
CA ARG A 240 -22.27 -6.02 -4.26
C ARG A 240 -22.61 -6.70 -5.59
N PHE A 241 -23.10 -5.95 -6.57
CA PHE A 241 -23.36 -6.47 -7.91
C PHE A 241 -22.09 -7.06 -8.54
N ILE A 242 -20.96 -6.35 -8.47
CA ILE A 242 -19.67 -6.84 -8.97
C ILE A 242 -19.30 -8.15 -8.28
N ALA A 243 -19.40 -8.25 -6.96
CA ALA A 243 -19.06 -9.47 -6.22
C ALA A 243 -19.92 -10.68 -6.65
N VAL A 244 -21.23 -10.48 -6.83
CA VAL A 244 -22.15 -11.51 -7.31
C VAL A 244 -21.82 -11.90 -8.76
N TYR A 245 -21.58 -10.91 -9.62
CA TYR A 245 -21.16 -11.13 -10.99
C TYR A 245 -19.91 -12.02 -11.05
N TYR A 246 -18.85 -11.71 -10.31
CA TYR A 246 -17.61 -12.49 -10.32
C TYR A 246 -17.77 -13.91 -9.74
N ARG A 247 -18.75 -14.13 -8.87
CA ARG A 247 -19.06 -15.46 -8.32
C ARG A 247 -19.77 -16.36 -9.33
N ILE A 248 -20.69 -15.80 -10.12
CA ILE A 248 -21.59 -16.57 -11.00
C ILE A 248 -21.08 -16.61 -12.44
N SER A 249 -20.54 -15.48 -12.93
CA SER A 249 -20.17 -15.28 -14.33
C SER A 249 -19.18 -16.29 -14.90
N PRO A 250 -18.21 -16.89 -14.17
CA PRO A 250 -17.33 -17.90 -14.76
C PRO A 250 -18.07 -19.14 -15.25
N ARG A 251 -19.07 -19.62 -14.49
CA ARG A 251 -19.90 -20.77 -14.89
C ARG A 251 -20.79 -20.42 -16.08
N VAL A 252 -21.39 -19.23 -16.06
CA VAL A 252 -22.22 -18.74 -17.17
C VAL A 252 -21.42 -18.57 -18.45
N ALA A 253 -20.19 -18.03 -18.36
CA ALA A 253 -19.30 -17.90 -19.51
C ALA A 253 -18.91 -19.27 -20.09
N CYS A 254 -18.63 -20.26 -19.25
CA CYS A 254 -18.37 -21.63 -19.71
C CYS A 254 -19.57 -22.23 -20.45
N LEU A 255 -20.80 -22.02 -19.96
CA LEU A 255 -22.01 -22.46 -20.65
C LEU A 255 -22.22 -21.71 -21.98
N LEU A 256 -21.94 -20.41 -22.01
CA LEU A 256 -22.04 -19.59 -23.22
C LEU A 256 -21.00 -20.00 -24.28
N ASP A 257 -19.82 -20.44 -23.87
CA ASP A 257 -18.80 -20.98 -24.77
C ASP A 257 -19.20 -22.34 -25.34
N LYS A 258 -19.92 -23.18 -24.58
CA LYS A 258 -20.49 -24.44 -25.08
C LYS A 258 -21.66 -24.22 -26.05
N HIS A 259 -22.43 -23.17 -25.85
CA HIS A 259 -23.62 -22.85 -26.66
C HIS A 259 -23.41 -21.58 -27.49
N THR A 260 -22.56 -21.67 -28.50
CA THR A 260 -22.15 -20.53 -29.35
C THR A 260 -23.32 -19.81 -30.02
N TRP A 261 -24.43 -20.50 -30.28
CA TRP A 261 -25.66 -19.94 -30.85
C TRP A 261 -26.34 -18.89 -29.95
N LEU A 262 -26.05 -18.88 -28.64
CA LEU A 262 -26.54 -17.84 -27.71
C LEU A 262 -25.71 -16.55 -27.77
N LYS A 263 -24.47 -16.61 -28.29
CA LYS A 263 -23.56 -15.45 -28.29
C LYS A 263 -24.13 -14.24 -29.04
N PRO A 264 -24.79 -14.36 -30.21
CA PRO A 264 -25.41 -13.21 -30.89
C PRO A 264 -26.46 -12.51 -30.03
N ALA A 265 -27.33 -13.25 -29.35
CA ALA A 265 -28.35 -12.69 -28.46
C ALA A 265 -27.70 -11.95 -27.27
N VAL A 266 -26.69 -12.56 -26.65
CA VAL A 266 -25.94 -11.94 -25.56
C VAL A 266 -25.21 -10.68 -26.05
N ARG A 267 -24.60 -10.68 -27.24
CA ARG A 267 -23.97 -9.49 -27.83
C ARG A 267 -24.97 -8.35 -28.04
N ALA A 268 -26.17 -8.67 -28.56
CA ALA A 268 -27.22 -7.68 -28.76
C ALA A 268 -27.66 -7.05 -27.42
N PHE A 269 -27.89 -7.88 -26.41
CA PHE A 269 -28.22 -7.41 -25.05
C PHE A 269 -27.10 -6.55 -24.45
N LEU A 270 -25.85 -6.99 -24.55
CA LEU A 270 -24.71 -6.23 -24.01
C LEU A 270 -24.51 -4.90 -24.75
N ARG A 271 -24.68 -4.86 -26.07
CA ARG A 271 -24.63 -3.61 -26.85
C ARG A 271 -25.77 -2.66 -26.47
N PHE A 272 -26.96 -3.19 -26.24
CA PHE A 272 -28.09 -2.41 -25.73
C PHE A 272 -27.75 -1.80 -24.36
N MET A 273 -27.25 -2.61 -23.42
CA MET A 273 -26.82 -2.10 -22.12
C MET A 273 -25.76 -1.01 -22.27
N ILE A 274 -24.72 -1.21 -23.08
CA ILE A 274 -23.68 -0.20 -23.31
C ILE A 274 -24.31 1.13 -23.74
N LYS A 275 -25.27 1.12 -24.68
CA LYS A 275 -25.97 2.35 -25.10
C LYS A 275 -26.77 3.03 -23.99
N CYS A 276 -27.22 2.28 -22.97
CA CYS A 276 -27.96 2.83 -21.84
C CYS A 276 -27.06 3.39 -20.74
N VAL A 277 -25.76 3.06 -20.73
CA VAL A 277 -24.82 3.49 -19.66
C VAL A 277 -23.60 4.27 -20.15
N SER A 278 -23.40 4.37 -21.45
CA SER A 278 -22.58 5.41 -22.10
C SER A 278 -23.35 6.72 -22.17
#